data_AF-A0A931PQD9-F1
#
_entry.id   AF-A0A931PQD9-F1
#
_cell.length_a   1.000
_cell.length_b   1.000
_cell.length_c   1.000
_cell.angle_alpha   90.00
_cell.angle_beta   90.00
_cell.angle_gamma   90.00
#
_symmetry.space_group_name_H-M   'P 1'
#
loop_
_entity.id
_entity.type
_entity.pdbx_description
1 polymer ?
#
loop_
_entity_poly.entity_id
_entity_poly.type
_entity_poly.pdbx_seq_one_letter_code
_entity_poly.pdbx_strand_id
1 'polypeptide(L)'
;MEEASHGNSRGPGGPDGWNSNSDHGGDHDQPRLATAKAGLWLFLVTATVVFSMLLSAYVERKTGTDWSILPRLGILWLNTGFLVLSSAAMEWARRLARRGDLQGTRFWWLLGGAFAVLFLLGQLLAWQALYIAGYGLSSNPSSSFFYLLTTLHGLHLLAGLIAWGWATVSIVRLPETALAKSGIKIELCALFWHFLLLVWLAIFGFIWFVS
;
A
#
# COMPACT_ATOMS: atom_id res chain seq x y z
N MET A 1 45.62 -72.98 26.02
CA MET A 1 44.23 -72.92 25.56
C MET A 1 43.40 -72.80 26.83
N GLU A 2 43.15 -71.57 27.27
CA GLU A 2 41.89 -70.83 26.98
C GLU A 2 40.87 -71.14 28.09
N GLU A 3 40.22 -70.22 28.82
CA GLU A 3 39.99 -68.78 28.66
C GLU A 3 39.67 -68.12 30.01
N ALA A 4 40.10 -66.86 30.16
CA ALA A 4 39.41 -65.87 30.95
C ALA A 4 38.48 -65.10 30.01
N SER A 5 37.17 -65.02 30.26
CA SER A 5 36.27 -64.14 29.51
C SER A 5 34.92 -64.01 30.20
N HIS A 6 34.73 -62.93 30.96
CA HIS A 6 33.93 -61.76 30.57
C HIS A 6 32.49 -61.81 31.07
N GLY A 7 32.18 -60.86 31.96
CA GLY A 7 30.84 -60.58 32.44
C GLY A 7 29.92 -60.15 31.30
N ASN A 8 28.80 -60.85 31.20
CA ASN A 8 27.73 -60.58 30.26
C ASN A 8 26.83 -59.45 30.78
N SER A 9 27.00 -58.26 30.25
CA SER A 9 26.13 -57.10 30.44
C SER A 9 24.85 -57.26 29.62
N ARG A 10 23.71 -57.47 30.30
CA ARG A 10 22.36 -57.37 29.70
C ARG A 10 21.77 -55.99 29.99
N GLY A 11 21.76 -55.11 28.99
CA GLY A 11 20.91 -53.92 28.91
C GLY A 11 19.79 -54.17 27.88
N PRO A 12 18.52 -53.83 28.16
CA PRO A 12 17.39 -54.11 27.29
C PRO A 12 17.27 -53.08 26.16
N GLY A 13 16.65 -53.51 25.05
CA GLY A 13 16.57 -52.81 23.77
C GLY A 13 16.10 -51.35 23.86
N GLY A 14 16.82 -50.48 23.15
CA GLY A 14 16.37 -49.14 22.77
C GLY A 14 15.79 -49.20 21.35
N PRO A 15 14.59 -48.64 21.12
CA PRO A 15 13.95 -48.68 19.81
C PRO A 15 14.64 -47.75 18.82
N ASP A 16 14.72 -48.24 17.59
CA ASP A 16 15.09 -47.57 16.35
C ASP A 16 14.21 -46.31 16.16
N GLY A 17 14.68 -45.21 16.74
CA GLY A 17 13.97 -43.94 16.81
C GLY A 17 14.61 -42.85 15.98
N TRP A 18 15.11 -43.15 14.78
CA TRP A 18 15.38 -42.11 13.78
C TRP A 18 14.13 -41.84 12.96
N ASN A 19 13.08 -41.35 13.62
CA ASN A 19 12.02 -40.61 12.93
C ASN A 19 12.50 -39.16 12.77
N SER A 20 13.40 -38.93 11.80
CA SER A 20 13.62 -37.59 11.27
C SER A 20 12.43 -37.23 10.37
N ASN A 21 11.27 -37.02 10.98
CA ASN A 21 10.19 -36.27 10.35
C ASN A 21 10.64 -34.81 10.33
N SER A 22 11.56 -34.52 9.41
CA SER A 22 11.86 -33.17 9.01
C SER A 22 10.58 -32.62 8.39
N ASP A 23 9.81 -31.88 9.17
CA ASP A 23 8.74 -31.01 8.72
C ASP A 23 9.31 -30.06 7.65
N HIS A 24 9.33 -30.52 6.40
CA HIS A 24 9.58 -29.70 5.21
C HIS A 24 8.29 -28.94 4.88
N GLY A 25 7.78 -28.18 5.86
CA GLY A 25 6.60 -27.34 5.72
C GLY A 25 6.89 -25.85 5.54
N GLY A 26 8.17 -25.45 5.46
CA GLY A 26 8.59 -24.04 5.61
C GLY A 26 9.01 -23.28 4.35
N ASP A 27 9.37 -23.95 3.25
CA ASP A 27 10.15 -23.29 2.17
C ASP A 27 9.34 -22.80 0.97
N HIS A 28 8.08 -23.19 0.81
CA HIS A 28 7.26 -22.75 -0.33
C HIS A 28 6.65 -21.34 -0.15
N ASP A 29 6.58 -20.80 1.07
CA ASP A 29 5.97 -19.50 1.36
C ASP A 29 6.96 -18.32 1.23
N GLN A 30 8.25 -18.54 1.47
CA GLN A 30 9.30 -17.51 1.41
C GLN A 30 9.53 -16.90 0.02
N PRO A 31 9.66 -17.68 -1.08
CA PRO A 31 9.90 -17.10 -2.41
C PRO A 31 8.72 -16.25 -2.89
N ARG A 32 7.48 -16.67 -2.62
CA ARG A 32 6.26 -15.92 -3.03
C ARG A 32 6.17 -14.55 -2.36
N LEU A 33 6.58 -14.46 -1.10
CA LEU A 33 6.62 -13.20 -0.35
C LEU A 33 7.70 -12.24 -0.87
N ALA A 34 8.90 -12.77 -1.16
CA ALA A 34 10.00 -11.98 -1.72
C ALA A 34 9.62 -11.42 -3.11
N THR A 35 9.00 -12.24 -3.97
CA THR A 35 8.50 -11.80 -5.28
C THR A 35 7.44 -10.71 -5.16
N ALA A 36 6.48 -10.83 -4.22
CA ALA A 36 5.46 -9.80 -4.02
C ALA A 36 6.05 -8.47 -3.53
N LYS A 37 7.02 -8.52 -2.61
CA LYS A 37 7.72 -7.32 -2.12
C LYS A 37 8.56 -6.66 -3.22
N ALA A 38 9.24 -7.45 -4.04
CA ALA A 38 10.02 -6.96 -5.18
C ALA A 38 9.11 -6.31 -6.23
N GLY A 39 7.98 -6.95 -6.58
CA GLY A 39 7.01 -6.38 -7.51
C GLY A 39 6.41 -5.06 -7.02
N LEU A 40 6.09 -4.98 -5.72
CA LEU A 40 5.64 -3.74 -5.11
C LEU A 40 6.72 -2.65 -5.18
N TRP A 41 7.95 -2.95 -4.77
CA TRP A 41 9.05 -1.99 -4.82
C TRP A 41 9.34 -1.48 -6.23
N LEU A 42 9.36 -2.39 -7.22
CA LEU A 42 9.51 -2.02 -8.62
C LEU A 42 8.40 -1.05 -9.05
N PHE A 43 7.14 -1.37 -8.72
CA PHE A 43 6.00 -0.51 -9.00
C PHE A 43 6.13 0.88 -8.35
N LEU A 44 6.54 0.97 -7.08
CA LEU A 44 6.75 2.24 -6.38
C LEU A 44 7.84 3.09 -7.05
N VAL A 45 8.96 2.47 -7.42
CA VAL A 45 10.07 3.15 -8.09
C VAL A 45 9.62 3.65 -9.46
N THR A 46 8.95 2.80 -10.26
CA THR A 46 8.43 3.19 -11.57
C THR A 46 7.44 4.35 -11.46
N ALA A 47 6.49 4.29 -10.52
CA ALA A 47 5.56 5.38 -10.26
C ALA A 47 6.32 6.67 -9.90
N THR A 48 7.29 6.60 -8.99
CA THR A 48 8.09 7.76 -8.57
C THR A 48 8.84 8.41 -9.73
N VAL A 49 9.43 7.60 -10.62
CA VAL A 49 10.13 8.10 -11.80
C VAL A 49 9.17 8.80 -12.76
N VAL A 50 8.01 8.19 -13.03
CA VAL A 50 6.97 8.80 -13.89
C VAL A 50 6.50 10.12 -13.30
N PHE A 51 6.10 10.16 -12.02
CA PHE A 51 5.69 11.41 -11.37
C PHE A 51 6.80 12.46 -11.39
N SER A 52 8.03 12.09 -11.04
CA SER A 52 9.17 13.01 -11.06
C SER A 52 9.40 13.60 -12.45
N MET A 53 9.32 12.79 -13.50
CA MET A 53 9.48 13.24 -14.88
C MET A 53 8.36 14.19 -15.31
N LEU A 54 7.11 13.92 -14.94
CA LEU A 54 5.98 14.83 -15.18
C LEU A 54 6.13 16.15 -14.40
N LEU A 55 6.58 16.11 -13.15
CA LEU A 55 6.85 17.31 -12.35
C LEU A 55 7.96 18.16 -13.00
N SER A 56 9.05 17.54 -13.46
CA SER A 56 10.12 18.26 -14.16
C SER A 56 9.62 18.93 -15.44
N ALA A 57 8.87 18.21 -16.28
CA ALA A 57 8.28 18.76 -17.50
C ALA A 57 7.33 19.94 -17.22
N TYR A 58 6.57 19.87 -16.11
CA TYR A 58 5.75 20.99 -15.67
C TYR A 58 6.59 22.20 -15.27
N VAL A 59 7.66 22.00 -14.48
CA VAL A 59 8.53 23.09 -14.02
C VAL A 59 9.16 23.83 -15.19
N GLU A 60 9.57 23.11 -16.24
CA GLU A 60 10.07 23.74 -17.46
C GLU A 60 8.99 24.55 -18.16
N ARG A 61 7.79 23.99 -18.32
CA ARG A 61 6.68 24.69 -19.00
C ARG A 61 6.17 25.91 -18.23
N LYS A 62 6.31 25.95 -16.90
CA LYS A 62 5.88 27.09 -16.06
C LYS A 62 6.59 28.40 -16.38
N THR A 63 7.76 28.34 -17.01
CA THR A 63 8.54 29.53 -17.39
C THR A 63 7.97 30.28 -18.60
N GLY A 64 6.92 29.74 -19.24
CA GLY A 64 6.22 30.40 -20.34
C GLY A 64 5.29 31.54 -19.87
N THR A 65 5.20 32.58 -20.68
CA THR A 65 4.52 33.87 -20.38
C THR A 65 3.00 33.79 -20.21
N ASP A 66 2.36 32.67 -20.58
CA ASP A 66 0.89 32.47 -20.59
C ASP A 66 0.36 31.72 -19.34
N TRP A 67 1.07 31.79 -18.21
CA TRP A 67 0.74 30.98 -17.03
C TRP A 67 -0.39 31.57 -16.19
N SER A 68 -1.56 30.91 -16.19
CA SER A 68 -2.70 31.29 -15.36
C SER A 68 -2.72 30.52 -14.03
N ILE A 69 -2.93 31.26 -12.94
CA ILE A 69 -3.06 30.72 -11.58
C ILE A 69 -4.40 29.98 -11.49
N LEU A 70 -4.35 28.69 -11.14
CA LEU A 70 -5.55 27.90 -10.90
C LEU A 70 -6.29 28.45 -9.66
N PRO A 71 -7.61 28.63 -9.72
CA PRO A 71 -8.36 29.07 -8.55
C PRO A 71 -8.19 28.09 -7.38
N ARG A 72 -8.02 28.61 -6.16
CA ARG A 72 -7.85 27.80 -4.94
C ARG A 72 -9.08 26.92 -4.69
N LEU A 73 -8.98 25.64 -5.06
CA LEU A 73 -10.00 24.65 -4.74
C LEU A 73 -9.88 24.22 -3.27
N GLY A 74 -10.67 24.83 -2.39
CA GLY A 74 -10.77 24.44 -0.98
C GLY A 74 -11.15 22.96 -0.77
N ILE A 75 -11.79 22.32 -1.77
CA ILE A 75 -12.09 20.88 -1.75
C ILE A 75 -10.83 20.01 -1.66
N LEU A 76 -9.68 20.49 -2.19
CA LEU A 76 -8.41 19.76 -2.16
C LEU A 76 -7.87 19.63 -0.72
N TRP A 77 -8.10 20.63 0.13
CA TRP A 77 -7.74 20.56 1.56
C TRP A 77 -8.53 19.48 2.28
N LEU A 78 -9.83 19.40 1.99
CA LEU A 78 -10.74 18.39 2.54
C LEU A 78 -10.33 16.98 2.08
N ASN A 79 -9.97 16.82 0.81
CA ASN A 79 -9.44 15.58 0.26
C ASN A 79 -8.13 15.15 0.95
N THR A 80 -7.17 16.06 1.10
CA THR A 80 -5.91 15.76 1.80
C THR A 80 -6.17 15.33 3.24
N GLY A 81 -7.13 15.97 3.93
CA GLY A 81 -7.57 15.54 5.26
C GLY A 81 -8.08 14.10 5.29
N PHE A 82 -8.96 13.72 4.35
CA PHE A 82 -9.45 12.34 4.24
C PHE A 82 -8.34 11.34 3.93
N LEU A 83 -7.38 11.69 3.08
CA LEU A 83 -6.26 10.80 2.76
C LEU A 83 -5.34 10.58 3.97
N VAL A 84 -5.07 11.64 4.74
CA VAL A 84 -4.32 11.56 5.99
C VAL A 84 -5.06 10.71 7.03
N LEU A 85 -6.37 10.90 7.17
CA LEU A 85 -7.22 10.07 8.03
C LEU A 85 -7.22 8.60 7.60
N SER A 86 -7.28 8.32 6.29
CA SER A 86 -7.17 6.96 5.73
C SER A 86 -5.84 6.30 6.12
N SER A 87 -4.73 7.04 5.98
CA SER A 87 -3.40 6.52 6.33
C SER A 87 -3.27 6.25 7.83
N ALA A 88 -3.73 7.18 8.67
CA ALA A 88 -3.74 7.01 10.12
C ALA A 88 -4.60 5.81 10.55
N ALA A 89 -5.78 5.63 9.94
CA ALA A 89 -6.64 4.48 10.17
C ALA A 89 -5.95 3.16 9.78
N MET A 90 -5.25 3.12 8.65
CA MET A 90 -4.52 1.94 8.19
C MET A 90 -3.34 1.60 9.13
N GLU A 91 -2.66 2.61 9.66
CA GLU A 91 -1.60 2.40 10.64
C GLU A 91 -2.13 1.90 11.98
N TRP A 92 -3.28 2.41 12.44
CA TRP A 92 -3.97 1.86 13.61
C TRP A 92 -4.42 0.42 13.39
N ALA A 93 -4.95 0.07 12.21
CA ALA A 93 -5.24 -1.31 11.86
C ALA A 93 -3.99 -2.20 11.98
N ARG A 94 -2.84 -1.74 11.48
CA ARG A 94 -1.56 -2.46 11.61
C ARG A 94 -1.11 -2.61 13.07
N ARG A 95 -1.31 -1.59 13.90
CA ARG A 95 -0.96 -1.64 15.33
C ARG A 95 -1.85 -2.63 16.10
N LEU A 96 -3.15 -2.64 15.84
CA LEU A 96 -4.09 -3.58 16.46
C LEU A 96 -3.84 -5.02 15.98
N ALA A 97 -3.48 -5.21 14.71
CA ALA A 97 -3.14 -6.52 14.18
C ALA A 97 -1.94 -7.14 14.93
N ARG A 98 -0.95 -6.32 15.29
CA ARG A 98 0.20 -6.76 16.11
C ARG A 98 -0.18 -7.08 17.56
N ARG A 99 -1.26 -6.51 18.07
CA ARG A 99 -1.78 -6.76 19.43
C ARG A 99 -2.72 -7.98 19.50
N GLY A 100 -3.03 -8.61 18.36
CA GLY A 100 -3.94 -9.75 18.29
C GLY A 100 -5.42 -9.38 18.30
N ASP A 101 -5.77 -8.09 18.25
CA ASP A 101 -7.17 -7.64 18.19
C ASP A 101 -7.66 -7.62 16.73
N LEU A 102 -8.26 -8.73 16.31
CA LEU A 102 -8.73 -8.97 14.95
C LEU A 102 -9.98 -8.14 14.62
N GLN A 103 -10.86 -7.90 15.59
CA GLN A 103 -12.10 -7.15 15.38
C GLN A 103 -11.78 -5.67 15.15
N GLY A 104 -10.94 -5.09 15.99
CA GLY A 104 -10.49 -3.71 15.82
C GLY A 104 -9.66 -3.54 14.54
N THR A 105 -8.81 -4.51 14.20
CA THR A 105 -8.05 -4.49 12.92
C THR A 105 -8.99 -4.40 11.72
N ARG A 106 -10.03 -5.23 11.65
CA ARG A 106 -11.00 -5.25 10.54
C ARG A 106 -11.76 -3.92 10.45
N PHE A 107 -12.18 -3.37 11.58
CA PHE A 107 -12.89 -2.08 11.61
C PHE A 107 -12.02 -0.95 11.06
N TRP A 108 -10.80 -0.78 11.59
CA TRP A 108 -9.88 0.28 11.15
C TRP A 108 -9.41 0.10 9.70
N TRP A 109 -9.25 -1.15 9.26
CA TRP A 109 -8.93 -1.49 7.88
C TRP A 109 -10.04 -1.06 6.91
N LEU A 110 -11.30 -1.43 7.20
CA LEU A 110 -12.48 -1.01 6.44
C LEU A 110 -12.65 0.51 6.43
N LEU A 111 -12.42 1.15 7.58
CA LEU A 111 -12.51 2.59 7.72
C LEU A 111 -11.45 3.31 6.87
N GLY A 112 -10.22 2.80 6.85
CA GLY A 112 -9.15 3.29 5.98
C GLY A 112 -9.54 3.22 4.50
N GLY A 113 -10.08 2.09 4.05
CA GLY A 113 -10.59 1.94 2.67
C GLY A 113 -11.75 2.90 2.36
N ALA A 114 -12.69 3.09 3.29
CA ALA A 114 -13.80 4.03 3.12
C ALA A 114 -13.32 5.48 2.94
N PHE A 115 -12.34 5.93 3.73
CA PHE A 115 -11.75 7.26 3.55
C PHE A 115 -11.03 7.41 2.21
N ALA A 116 -10.40 6.36 1.69
CA ALA A 116 -9.78 6.39 0.37
C ALA A 116 -10.81 6.50 -0.77
N VAL A 117 -11.96 5.84 -0.65
CA VAL A 117 -13.09 6.04 -1.56
C VAL A 117 -13.60 7.47 -1.50
N LEU A 118 -13.73 8.02 -0.29
CA LEU A 118 -14.20 9.39 -0.08
C LEU A 118 -13.24 10.42 -0.68
N PHE A 119 -11.94 10.19 -0.59
CA PHE A 119 -10.92 10.96 -1.30
C PHE A 119 -11.12 10.92 -2.82
N LEU A 120 -11.35 9.72 -3.38
CA LEU A 120 -11.55 9.57 -4.83
C LEU A 120 -12.81 10.32 -5.30
N LEU A 121 -13.90 10.26 -4.53
CA LEU A 121 -15.12 11.04 -4.79
C LEU A 121 -14.86 12.55 -4.73
N GLY A 122 -14.13 13.00 -3.71
CA GLY A 122 -13.75 14.39 -3.59
C GLY A 122 -12.83 14.86 -4.73
N GLN A 123 -12.03 13.96 -5.31
CA GLN A 123 -11.22 14.26 -6.50
C GLN A 123 -12.11 14.45 -7.73
N LEU A 124 -13.14 13.61 -7.91
CA LEU A 124 -14.14 13.79 -8.97
C LEU A 124 -14.88 15.11 -8.82
N LEU A 125 -15.26 15.49 -7.60
CA LEU A 125 -15.89 16.79 -7.33
C LEU A 125 -14.96 17.96 -7.66
N ALA A 126 -13.66 17.84 -7.36
CA ALA A 126 -12.66 18.85 -7.73
C ALA A 126 -12.57 19.02 -9.26
N TRP A 127 -12.56 17.91 -10.01
CA TRP A 127 -12.59 17.94 -11.47
C TRP A 127 -13.87 18.55 -12.01
N GLN A 128 -15.02 18.20 -11.44
CA GLN A 128 -16.29 18.78 -11.83
C GLN A 128 -16.33 20.28 -11.57
N ALA A 129 -15.83 20.74 -10.42
CA ALA A 129 -15.75 22.16 -10.10
C ALA A 129 -14.82 22.93 -11.06
N LEU A 130 -13.67 22.36 -11.42
CA LEU A 130 -12.75 22.92 -12.42
C LEU A 130 -13.37 22.99 -13.83
N TYR A 131 -14.08 21.93 -14.22
CA TYR A 131 -14.77 21.86 -15.50
C TYR A 131 -15.87 22.92 -15.60
N ILE A 132 -16.69 23.06 -14.56
CA ILE A 132 -17.75 24.10 -14.50
C ILE A 132 -17.15 25.50 -14.48
N ALA A 133 -15.99 25.70 -13.83
CA ALA A 133 -15.28 26.97 -13.81
C ALA A 133 -14.63 27.37 -15.17
N GLY A 134 -14.80 26.56 -16.22
CA GLY A 134 -14.26 26.84 -17.55
C GLY A 134 -12.78 26.47 -17.74
N TYR A 135 -12.15 25.87 -16.72
CA TYR A 135 -10.76 25.38 -16.78
C TYR A 135 -10.74 23.92 -17.25
N GLY A 136 -11.18 23.69 -18.49
CA GLY A 136 -11.15 22.37 -19.13
C GLY A 136 -9.73 21.89 -19.48
N LEU A 137 -9.62 20.64 -19.95
CA LEU A 137 -8.35 20.02 -20.39
C LEU A 137 -7.61 20.83 -21.47
N SER A 138 -8.32 21.69 -22.23
CA SER A 138 -7.79 22.42 -23.39
C SER A 138 -7.71 23.94 -23.20
N SER A 139 -8.12 24.48 -22.04
CA SER A 139 -8.17 25.94 -21.85
C SER A 139 -6.81 26.53 -21.45
N ASN A 140 -6.00 25.79 -20.67
CA ASN A 140 -4.72 26.27 -20.16
C ASN A 140 -3.73 25.10 -20.04
N PRO A 141 -2.46 25.26 -20.44
CA PRO A 141 -1.44 24.22 -20.25
C PRO A 141 -1.31 23.76 -18.79
N SER A 142 -1.49 24.68 -17.83
CA SER A 142 -1.45 24.40 -16.39
C SER A 142 -2.56 23.45 -15.94
N SER A 143 -3.79 23.60 -16.45
CA SER A 143 -4.90 22.71 -16.11
C SER A 143 -4.67 21.30 -16.67
N SER A 144 -4.15 21.17 -17.90
CA SER A 144 -3.87 19.86 -18.51
C SER A 144 -2.89 19.03 -17.68
N PHE A 145 -1.80 19.63 -17.18
CA PHE A 145 -0.86 18.92 -16.31
C PHE A 145 -1.46 18.58 -14.95
N PHE A 146 -2.26 19.46 -14.36
CA PHE A 146 -2.98 19.16 -13.13
C PHE A 146 -3.91 17.95 -13.30
N TYR A 147 -4.69 17.90 -14.39
CA TYR A 147 -5.53 16.75 -14.70
C TYR A 147 -4.70 15.49 -14.92
N LEU A 148 -3.57 15.57 -15.64
CA LEU A 148 -2.69 14.41 -15.86
C LEU A 148 -2.11 13.86 -14.54
N LEU A 149 -1.52 14.72 -13.71
CA LEU A 149 -0.94 14.32 -12.42
C LEU A 149 -1.99 13.72 -11.49
N THR A 150 -3.14 14.38 -11.37
CA THR A 150 -4.21 13.93 -10.47
C THR A 150 -4.94 12.69 -10.99
N THR A 151 -5.12 12.55 -12.30
CA THR A 151 -5.73 11.35 -12.91
C THR A 151 -4.80 10.16 -12.76
N LEU A 152 -3.50 10.33 -13.03
CA LEU A 152 -2.52 9.28 -12.82
C LEU A 152 -2.50 8.86 -11.35
N HIS A 153 -2.48 9.81 -10.41
CA HIS A 153 -2.53 9.50 -8.99
C HIS A 153 -3.83 8.78 -8.59
N GLY A 154 -4.98 9.27 -9.05
CA GLY A 154 -6.28 8.65 -8.83
C GLY A 154 -6.35 7.22 -9.37
N LEU A 155 -5.74 6.95 -10.53
CA LEU A 155 -5.63 5.61 -11.10
C LEU A 155 -4.78 4.67 -10.22
N HIS A 156 -3.66 5.16 -9.69
CA HIS A 156 -2.83 4.39 -8.76
C HIS A 156 -3.58 4.07 -7.46
N LEU A 157 -4.33 5.05 -6.93
CA LEU A 157 -5.17 4.86 -5.76
C LEU A 157 -6.29 3.86 -6.04
N LEU A 158 -6.93 3.91 -7.22
CA LEU A 158 -7.96 2.96 -7.64
C LEU A 158 -7.41 1.54 -7.74
N ALA A 159 -6.25 1.35 -8.38
CA ALA A 159 -5.58 0.04 -8.45
C ALA A 159 -5.27 -0.49 -7.04
N GLY A 160 -4.82 0.40 -6.17
CA GLY A 160 -4.61 0.14 -4.75
C GLY A 160 -5.86 -0.30 -4.01
N LEU A 161 -6.97 0.40 -4.25
CA LEU A 161 -8.26 0.12 -3.64
C LEU A 161 -8.83 -1.23 -4.10
N ILE A 162 -8.62 -1.60 -5.37
CA ILE A 162 -8.99 -2.92 -5.90
C ILE A 162 -8.19 -4.02 -5.19
N ALA A 163 -6.87 -3.85 -5.07
CA ALA A 163 -6.00 -4.78 -4.35
C ALA A 163 -6.37 -4.91 -2.87
N TRP A 164 -6.69 -3.78 -2.23
CA TRP A 164 -7.21 -3.73 -0.86
C TRP A 164 -8.58 -4.43 -0.74
N GLY A 165 -9.48 -4.24 -1.68
CA GLY A 165 -10.78 -4.90 -1.72
C GLY A 165 -10.64 -6.42 -1.84
N TRP A 166 -9.76 -6.89 -2.73
CA TRP A 166 -9.41 -8.30 -2.85
C TRP A 166 -8.80 -8.86 -1.55
N ALA A 167 -7.87 -8.13 -0.95
CA ALA A 167 -7.27 -8.51 0.34
C ALA A 167 -8.33 -8.57 1.45
N THR A 168 -9.26 -7.62 1.49
CA THR A 168 -10.36 -7.57 2.46
C THR A 168 -11.29 -8.77 2.31
N VAL A 169 -11.71 -9.11 1.09
CA VAL A 169 -12.53 -10.31 0.83
C VAL A 169 -11.80 -11.58 1.27
N SER A 170 -10.49 -11.65 1.04
CA SER A 170 -9.67 -12.76 1.51
C SER A 170 -9.59 -12.82 3.05
N ILE A 171 -9.42 -11.67 3.72
CA ILE A 171 -9.33 -11.56 5.20
C ILE A 171 -10.66 -11.86 5.90
N VAL A 172 -11.79 -11.51 5.28
CA VAL A 172 -13.13 -11.78 5.83
C VAL A 172 -13.51 -13.25 5.66
N ARG A 173 -13.01 -13.93 4.62
CA ARG A 173 -13.28 -15.35 4.35
C ARG A 173 -12.32 -16.34 5.01
N LEU A 174 -11.15 -15.88 5.49
CA LEU A 174 -10.14 -16.75 6.11
C LEU A 174 -10.31 -16.85 7.64
N PRO A 175 -10.07 -18.03 8.24
CA PRO A 175 -10.11 -18.22 9.69
C PRO A 175 -9.00 -17.42 10.40
N GLU A 176 -9.25 -17.08 11.67
CA GLU A 176 -8.45 -16.17 12.50
C GLU A 176 -6.95 -16.50 12.57
N THR A 177 -6.59 -17.77 12.38
CA THR A 177 -5.21 -18.28 12.39
C THR A 177 -4.37 -17.83 11.18
N ALA A 178 -4.99 -17.38 10.08
CA ALA A 178 -4.31 -16.90 8.88
C ALA A 178 -3.88 -15.42 8.95
N LEU A 179 -4.42 -14.63 9.89
CA LEU A 179 -4.04 -13.22 10.05
C LEU A 179 -2.62 -13.07 10.61
N ALA A 180 -2.20 -13.96 11.51
CA ALA A 180 -0.84 -13.98 12.05
C ALA A 180 0.23 -14.22 10.96
N LYS A 181 -0.04 -15.13 10.00
CA LYS A 181 0.81 -15.35 8.82
C LYS A 181 0.77 -14.20 7.80
N SER A 182 -0.24 -13.33 7.87
CA SER A 182 -0.47 -12.24 6.91
C SER A 182 0.15 -10.90 7.35
N GLY A 183 0.91 -10.86 8.45
CA GLY A 183 1.55 -9.63 8.94
C GLY A 183 2.39 -8.89 7.88
N ILE A 184 3.07 -9.65 7.01
CA ILE A 184 3.85 -9.09 5.90
C ILE A 184 2.96 -8.46 4.83
N LYS A 185 1.79 -9.05 4.51
CA LYS A 185 0.84 -8.45 3.56
C LYS A 185 0.28 -7.12 4.08
N ILE A 186 -0.01 -7.05 5.37
CA ILE A 186 -0.49 -5.83 6.05
C ILE A 186 0.61 -4.76 6.05
N GLU A 187 1.86 -5.15 6.30
CA GLU A 187 3.00 -4.23 6.22
C GLU A 187 3.23 -3.68 4.80
N LEU A 188 3.18 -4.54 3.78
CA LEU A 188 3.28 -4.12 2.38
C LEU A 188 2.13 -3.18 2.00
N CYS A 189 0.91 -3.47 2.43
CA CYS A 189 -0.24 -2.60 2.19
C CYS A 189 -0.07 -1.24 2.89
N ALA A 190 0.38 -1.23 4.14
CA ALA A 190 0.63 0.02 4.87
C ALA A 190 1.74 0.88 4.23
N LEU A 191 2.82 0.25 3.74
CA LEU A 191 3.88 0.94 2.99
C LEU A 191 3.35 1.54 1.69
N PHE A 192 2.53 0.79 0.96
CA PHE A 192 1.91 1.26 -0.27
C PHE A 192 0.96 2.45 -0.03
N TRP A 193 0.15 2.40 1.04
CA TRP A 193 -0.71 3.52 1.43
C TRP A 193 0.06 4.77 1.84
N HIS A 194 1.16 4.60 2.60
CA HIS A 194 2.05 5.70 2.93
C HIS A 194 2.70 6.32 1.69
N PHE A 195 3.08 5.49 0.71
CA PHE A 195 3.63 5.97 -0.55
C PHE A 195 2.61 6.81 -1.33
N LEU A 196 1.35 6.37 -1.42
CA LEU A 196 0.29 7.16 -2.05
C LEU A 196 0.07 8.50 -1.34
N LEU A 197 0.08 8.51 -0.01
CA LEU A 197 0.01 9.75 0.77
C LEU A 197 1.18 10.68 0.45
N LEU A 198 2.41 10.14 0.40
CA LEU A 198 3.62 10.92 0.12
C LEU A 198 3.58 11.53 -1.29
N VAL A 199 3.20 10.74 -2.30
CA VAL A 199 3.03 11.22 -3.68
C VAL A 199 1.95 12.31 -3.75
N TRP A 200 0.82 12.11 -3.07
CA TRP A 200 -0.23 13.12 -3.01
C TRP A 200 0.25 14.41 -2.36
N LEU A 201 0.98 14.31 -1.24
CA LEU A 201 1.53 15.47 -0.54
C LEU A 201 2.54 16.24 -1.41
N ALA A 202 3.34 15.53 -2.21
CA ALA A 202 4.24 16.14 -3.18
C ALA A 202 3.47 16.90 -4.27
N ILE A 203 2.42 16.30 -4.86
CA ILE A 203 1.56 16.97 -5.85
C ILE A 203 0.85 18.18 -5.23
N PHE A 204 0.27 18.02 -4.05
CA PHE A 204 -0.45 19.07 -3.33
C PHE A 204 0.48 20.24 -2.95
N GLY A 205 1.64 19.93 -2.35
CA GLY A 205 2.65 20.93 -1.99
C GLY A 205 3.17 21.68 -3.21
N PHE A 206 3.30 20.98 -4.35
CA PHE A 206 3.70 21.60 -5.60
C PHE A 206 2.63 22.55 -6.16
N ILE A 207 1.35 22.15 -6.16
CA ILE A 207 0.24 23.03 -6.53
C ILE A 207 0.22 24.26 -5.62
N TRP A 208 0.44 24.10 -4.32
CA TRP A 208 0.49 25.23 -3.39
C TRP A 208 1.67 26.16 -3.66
N PHE A 209 2.86 25.62 -3.94
CA PHE A 209 4.04 26.42 -4.22
C PHE A 209 3.94 27.22 -5.52
N VAL A 210 3.18 26.73 -6.50
CA VAL A 210 3.01 27.39 -7.80
C VAL A 210 1.77 28.28 -7.88
N SER A 211 0.85 28.20 -6.91
CA SER A 211 -0.38 29.01 -6.86
C SER A 211 -0.18 30.37 -6.20
#